data_AF-A0A2V3JGR8-F1
#
_entry.id   AF-A0A2V3JGR8-F1
#
_cell.length_a   1.000
_cell.length_b   1.000
_cell.length_c   1.000
_cell.angle_alpha   90.00
_cell.angle_beta   90.00
_cell.angle_gamma   90.00
#
_symmetry.space_group_name_H-M   'P 1'
#
loop_
_entity.id
_entity.type
_entity.pdbx_description
1 polymer ?
#
loop_
_entity_poly.entity_id
_entity_poly.type
_entity_poly.pdbx_seq_one_letter_code
_entity_poly.pdbx_strand_id
1 'polypeptide(L)'
;MLEARQKSVRVEELRNYGSLLRPLYTIAVEIEMSVAESPDTLHKILTDPVSGSRSGSGLVTRETVPFEVVSNFRGSAAGNKPFYSALVLHEGVAKRYEVAARDTGGALSFGTSVNYEPVVSPEELRLTHPAEFSRVGVEVLEWELHNYKHYFSLLVASKRYESFDLCVQQGEKKETLIKVNLAESELGERRVPCSWYLRRLSVVFGGLEREVRREIEFREEGKKER
;
A
#
# COMPACT_ATOMS: atom_id res chain seq x y z
N MET A 1 12.62 3.38 15.42
CA MET A 1 12.35 2.23 14.53
C MET A 1 11.69 1.17 15.39
N LEU A 2 10.63 0.54 14.89
CA LEU A 2 9.93 -0.53 15.58
C LEU A 2 10.67 -1.85 15.36
N GLU A 3 10.72 -2.67 16.39
CA GLU A 3 11.30 -4.01 16.31
C GLU A 3 10.18 -5.02 16.02
N ALA A 4 10.28 -5.69 14.87
CA ALA A 4 9.39 -6.78 14.53
C ALA A 4 9.75 -8.02 15.37
N ARG A 5 8.76 -8.60 16.05
CA ARG A 5 8.92 -9.86 16.80
C ARG A 5 9.08 -11.04 15.84
N GLN A 6 8.29 -11.02 14.78
CA GLN A 6 8.40 -11.93 13.66
C GLN A 6 8.37 -11.12 12.38
N LYS A 7 9.16 -11.56 11.40
CA LYS A 7 9.22 -10.95 10.08
C LYS A 7 9.51 -12.04 9.04
N SER A 8 8.72 -12.06 7.98
CA SER A 8 8.94 -12.89 6.81
C SER A 8 8.81 -12.04 5.55
N VAL A 9 9.66 -12.32 4.58
CA VAL A 9 9.60 -11.73 3.25
C VAL A 9 9.59 -12.90 2.27
N ARG A 10 8.63 -12.89 1.35
CA ARG A 10 8.48 -13.91 0.33
C ARG A 10 8.30 -13.22 -1.01
N VAL A 11 9.15 -13.55 -1.97
CA VAL A 11 8.89 -13.19 -3.36
C VAL A 11 7.76 -14.10 -3.83
N GLU A 12 6.68 -13.53 -4.35
CA GLU A 12 5.56 -14.28 -4.94
C GLU A 12 5.79 -14.45 -6.44
N GLU A 13 6.14 -13.37 -7.13
CA GLU A 13 6.46 -13.36 -8.56
C GLU A 13 7.82 -12.72 -8.83
N LEU A 14 8.61 -13.35 -9.69
CA LEU A 14 9.82 -12.79 -10.30
C LEU A 14 9.94 -13.35 -11.71
N ARG A 15 9.37 -12.62 -12.68
CA ARG A 15 9.27 -13.05 -14.07
C ARG A 15 9.64 -11.94 -15.04
N ASN A 16 10.51 -12.25 -16.00
CA ASN A 16 10.80 -11.37 -17.13
C ASN A 16 9.81 -11.67 -18.26
N TYR A 17 9.03 -10.67 -18.68
CA TYR A 17 8.16 -10.76 -19.86
C TYR A 17 8.80 -10.13 -21.11
N GLY A 18 9.97 -9.50 -20.96
CA GLY A 18 10.76 -8.92 -22.03
C GLY A 18 11.90 -9.85 -22.47
N SER A 19 12.80 -9.31 -23.28
CA SER A 19 14.03 -10.02 -23.67
C SER A 19 15.14 -9.81 -22.64
N LEU A 20 16.27 -10.50 -22.80
CA LEU A 20 17.45 -10.26 -21.95
C LEU A 20 18.04 -8.85 -22.16
N LEU A 21 17.93 -8.30 -23.38
CA LEU A 21 18.45 -6.96 -23.72
C LEU A 21 17.47 -5.84 -23.36
N ARG A 22 16.18 -6.15 -23.26
CA ARG A 22 15.11 -5.22 -22.85
C ARG A 22 14.18 -5.93 -21.86
N PRO A 23 14.61 -6.09 -20.59
CA PRO A 23 13.80 -6.77 -19.60
C PRO A 23 12.53 -6.00 -19.27
N LEU A 24 11.48 -6.75 -18.95
CA LEU A 24 10.20 -6.25 -18.44
C LEU A 24 9.79 -7.15 -17.28
N TYR A 25 10.44 -6.95 -16.14
CA TYR A 25 10.17 -7.74 -14.96
C TYR A 25 8.83 -7.36 -14.34
N THR A 26 8.07 -8.37 -13.94
CA THR A 26 7.03 -8.24 -12.92
C THR A 26 7.55 -8.88 -11.65
N ILE A 27 7.55 -8.10 -10.58
CA ILE A 27 8.05 -8.50 -9.27
C ILE A 27 6.94 -8.28 -8.27
N ALA A 28 6.53 -9.35 -7.59
CA ALA A 28 5.56 -9.32 -6.51
C ALA A 28 6.20 -9.88 -5.22
N VAL A 29 5.99 -9.20 -4.11
CA VAL A 29 6.54 -9.55 -2.80
C VAL A 29 5.44 -9.45 -1.76
N GLU A 30 5.36 -10.49 -0.93
CA GLU A 30 4.58 -10.51 0.30
C GLU A 30 5.52 -10.33 1.50
N ILE A 31 5.11 -9.50 2.44
CA ILE A 31 5.82 -9.24 3.70
C ILE A 31 4.82 -9.44 4.82
N GLU A 32 5.16 -10.27 5.79
CA GLU A 32 4.37 -10.43 7.01
C GLU A 32 5.23 -10.09 8.22
N MET A 33 4.67 -9.31 9.15
CA MET A 33 5.35 -8.87 10.36
C MET A 33 4.40 -8.94 11.56
N SER A 34 4.94 -9.21 12.73
CA SER A 34 4.23 -8.98 13.99
C SER A 34 4.99 -8.03 14.90
N VAL A 35 4.25 -7.15 15.58
CA VAL A 35 4.80 -6.10 16.43
C VAL A 35 4.02 -5.97 17.73
N ALA A 36 4.61 -5.28 18.72
CA ALA A 36 3.98 -5.09 20.03
C ALA A 36 3.00 -3.90 20.04
N GLU A 37 3.22 -2.92 19.17
CA GLU A 37 2.43 -1.70 19.03
C GLU A 37 1.01 -2.04 18.58
N SER A 38 0.01 -1.29 19.07
CA SER A 38 -1.38 -1.46 18.64
C SER A 38 -1.60 -0.98 17.19
N PRO A 39 -2.69 -1.40 16.52
CA PRO A 39 -3.06 -0.88 15.20
C PRO A 39 -3.18 0.65 15.17
N ASP A 40 -3.74 1.25 16.23
CA ASP A 40 -3.84 2.70 16.43
C ASP A 40 -2.46 3.39 16.51
N THR A 41 -1.52 2.78 17.27
CA THR A 41 -0.16 3.31 17.41
C THR A 41 0.56 3.27 16.06
N LEU A 42 0.44 2.17 15.33
CA LEU A 42 1.00 2.05 13.98
C LEU A 42 0.38 3.06 13.01
N HIS A 43 -0.93 3.26 13.08
CA HIS A 43 -1.62 4.23 12.25
C HIS A 43 -1.10 5.65 12.49
N LYS A 44 -0.93 6.06 13.75
CA LYS A 44 -0.33 7.36 14.12
C LYS A 44 1.08 7.52 13.55
N ILE A 45 1.93 6.50 13.73
CA ILE A 45 3.30 6.50 13.17
C ILE A 45 3.28 6.53 11.64
N LEU A 46 2.30 5.89 10.99
CA LEU A 46 2.26 5.80 9.53
C LEU A 46 1.57 7.01 8.86
N THR A 47 0.84 7.84 9.62
CA THR A 47 0.14 9.05 9.15
C THR A 47 0.99 10.32 9.24
N ASP A 48 1.65 10.58 10.37
CA ASP A 48 2.33 11.86 10.60
C ASP A 48 3.52 12.08 9.63
N PRO A 49 3.50 13.12 8.77
CA PRO A 49 4.65 13.45 7.92
C PRO A 49 5.70 14.22 8.73
N VAL A 50 6.96 13.87 8.54
CA VAL A 50 8.06 14.54 9.24
C VAL A 50 8.47 15.82 8.51
N SER A 51 8.06 16.97 9.05
CA SER A 51 8.82 18.22 8.94
C SER A 51 9.77 18.34 10.14
N GLY A 52 11.04 17.94 9.97
CA GLY A 52 12.13 18.23 10.92
C GLY A 52 12.56 17.17 11.96
N SER A 53 12.08 15.92 11.86
CA SER A 53 12.24 14.76 12.79
C SER A 53 11.41 14.89 14.07
N ARG A 54 10.36 14.09 14.31
CA ARG A 54 10.41 12.68 14.72
C ARG A 54 9.09 11.93 14.48
N SER A 55 9.21 10.76 13.84
CA SER A 55 8.35 9.58 14.00
C SER A 55 7.05 9.44 13.19
N GLY A 56 7.03 9.86 11.93
CA GLY A 56 6.10 9.21 11.02
C GLY A 56 6.52 9.08 9.55
N SER A 57 5.88 8.14 8.86
CA SER A 57 6.31 7.71 7.52
C SER A 57 5.64 8.49 6.37
N GLY A 58 4.54 9.20 6.65
CA GLY A 58 3.71 9.82 5.62
C GLY A 58 3.19 8.81 4.59
N LEU A 59 2.81 7.61 5.04
CA LEU A 59 2.23 6.56 4.20
C LEU A 59 0.73 6.75 4.01
N VAL A 60 0.01 7.18 5.05
CA VAL A 60 -1.41 7.52 4.99
C VAL A 60 -1.54 9.03 4.83
N THR A 61 -1.78 9.48 3.60
CA THR A 61 -1.82 10.91 3.22
C THR A 61 -2.87 11.11 2.13
N ARG A 62 -3.14 12.36 1.72
CA ARG A 62 -4.05 12.63 0.60
C ARG A 62 -3.57 12.05 -0.75
N GLU A 63 -2.27 11.75 -0.89
CA GLU A 63 -1.73 11.12 -2.10
C GLU A 63 -2.06 9.62 -2.18
N THR A 64 -2.26 8.97 -1.03
CA THR A 64 -2.53 7.53 -0.92
C THR A 64 -3.99 7.23 -0.54
N VAL A 65 -4.67 8.20 0.06
CA VAL A 65 -6.09 8.18 0.41
C VAL A 65 -6.74 9.47 -0.12
N PRO A 66 -7.20 9.47 -1.38
CA PRO A 66 -7.67 10.68 -2.03
C PRO A 66 -9.04 11.11 -1.51
N PHE A 67 -9.25 12.43 -1.43
CA PHE A 67 -10.55 13.07 -1.17
C PHE A 67 -11.03 13.91 -2.37
N GLU A 68 -10.25 13.90 -3.44
CA GLU A 68 -10.51 14.59 -4.70
C GLU A 68 -10.41 13.56 -5.84
N VAL A 69 -10.98 13.89 -7.00
CA VAL A 69 -10.97 12.98 -8.16
C VAL A 69 -9.54 12.65 -8.56
N VAL A 70 -9.26 11.35 -8.74
CA VAL A 70 -7.95 10.84 -9.14
C VAL A 70 -8.03 10.08 -10.45
N SER A 71 -6.95 10.13 -11.22
CA SER A 71 -6.83 9.46 -12.52
C SER A 71 -5.94 8.23 -12.43
N ASN A 72 -6.38 7.15 -13.05
CA ASN A 72 -5.69 5.86 -13.15
C ASN A 72 -5.26 5.25 -11.79
N PHE A 73 -5.97 5.61 -10.73
CA PHE A 73 -5.64 5.24 -9.36
C PHE A 73 -6.91 4.80 -8.63
N ARG A 74 -6.88 3.59 -8.07
CA ARG A 74 -7.99 2.99 -7.30
C ARG A 74 -7.44 2.12 -6.18
N GLY A 75 -8.31 1.56 -5.34
CA GLY A 75 -7.91 0.67 -4.26
C GLY A 75 -7.19 -0.60 -4.74
N SER A 76 -7.88 -1.45 -5.51
CA SER A 76 -7.31 -2.72 -6.00
C SER A 76 -7.38 -2.88 -7.51
N ALA A 77 -6.59 -3.82 -8.06
CA ALA A 77 -6.66 -4.22 -9.46
C ALA A 77 -8.02 -4.81 -9.88
N ALA A 78 -8.81 -5.35 -8.93
CA ALA A 78 -10.16 -5.85 -9.21
C ALA A 78 -11.24 -4.78 -9.00
N GLY A 79 -10.89 -3.59 -8.49
CA GLY A 79 -11.85 -2.52 -8.20
C GLY A 79 -12.80 -2.82 -7.03
N ASN A 80 -12.53 -3.86 -6.26
CA ASN A 80 -13.40 -4.33 -5.16
C ASN A 80 -12.93 -3.89 -3.77
N LYS A 81 -11.75 -3.29 -3.66
CA LYS A 81 -11.25 -2.75 -2.38
C LYS A 81 -11.25 -1.22 -2.41
N PRO A 82 -11.57 -0.56 -1.28
CA PRO A 82 -11.47 0.89 -1.16
C PRO A 82 -10.01 1.35 -1.19
N PHE A 83 -9.75 2.66 -1.29
CA PHE A 83 -8.41 3.20 -1.05
C PHE A 83 -7.95 2.95 0.38
N TYR A 84 -8.88 3.10 1.33
CA TYR A 84 -8.63 2.92 2.75
C TYR A 84 -9.88 2.33 3.42
N SER A 85 -9.70 1.41 4.36
CA SER A 85 -10.75 0.89 5.23
C SER A 85 -10.22 0.80 6.65
N ALA A 86 -11.04 1.12 7.65
CA ALA A 86 -10.68 0.95 9.04
C ALA A 86 -11.90 0.62 9.91
N LEU A 87 -11.71 -0.21 10.92
CA LEU A 87 -12.63 -0.26 12.05
C LEU A 87 -12.14 0.78 13.05
N VAL A 88 -12.98 1.77 13.33
CA VAL A 88 -12.64 2.89 14.20
C VAL A 88 -13.59 2.98 15.38
N LEU A 89 -13.10 3.46 16.52
CA LEU A 89 -13.91 3.86 17.66
C LEU A 89 -14.06 5.38 17.61
N HIS A 90 -15.28 5.86 17.34
CA HIS A 90 -15.62 7.28 17.30
C HIS A 90 -16.77 7.54 18.26
N GLU A 91 -16.57 8.45 19.22
CA GLU A 91 -17.55 8.75 20.28
C GLU A 91 -18.01 7.51 21.07
N GLY A 92 -17.09 6.54 21.26
CA GLY A 92 -17.38 5.28 21.97
C GLY A 92 -18.15 4.25 21.13
N VAL A 93 -18.43 4.52 19.85
CA VAL A 93 -19.13 3.60 18.95
C VAL A 93 -18.16 3.08 17.88
N ALA A 94 -18.10 1.76 17.73
CA ALA A 94 -17.31 1.12 16.69
C ALA A 94 -18.02 1.28 15.33
N LYS A 95 -17.31 1.79 14.33
CA LYS A 95 -17.82 2.02 12.97
C LYS A 95 -16.79 1.60 11.93
N ARG A 96 -17.26 1.10 10.78
CA ARG A 96 -16.41 0.87 9.61
C ARG A 96 -16.31 2.19 8.84
N TYR A 97 -15.11 2.73 8.75
CA TYR A 97 -14.77 3.89 7.94
C TYR A 97 -14.14 3.44 6.63
N GLU A 98 -14.57 3.99 5.50
CA GLU A 98 -14.05 3.66 4.17
C GLU A 98 -13.91 4.88 3.30
N VAL A 99 -12.86 4.88 2.47
CA VAL A 99 -12.68 5.82 1.35
C VAL A 99 -12.64 4.98 0.09
N ALA A 100 -13.79 4.82 -0.55
CA ALA A 100 -13.96 3.94 -1.70
C ALA A 100 -13.88 4.72 -3.02
N ALA A 101 -13.38 4.06 -4.07
CA ALA A 101 -13.44 4.61 -5.42
C ALA A 101 -14.83 4.38 -6.01
N ARG A 102 -15.54 5.44 -6.36
CA ARG A 102 -16.69 5.37 -7.27
C ARG A 102 -16.18 5.67 -8.67
N ASP A 103 -16.36 4.71 -9.58
CA ASP A 103 -16.13 4.95 -11.00
C ASP A 103 -17.07 6.05 -11.46
N THR A 104 -16.53 7.16 -11.95
CA THR A 104 -17.34 8.29 -12.42
C THR A 104 -17.95 8.01 -13.79
N GLY A 105 -17.59 6.89 -14.43
CA GLY A 105 -17.94 6.60 -15.81
C GLY A 105 -17.20 7.51 -16.79
N GLY A 106 -17.09 7.04 -18.03
CA GLY A 106 -16.47 7.74 -19.15
C GLY A 106 -16.23 6.77 -20.30
N ALA A 107 -16.51 7.18 -21.54
CA ALA A 107 -16.16 6.35 -22.69
C ALA A 107 -14.62 6.25 -22.75
N LEU A 108 -14.09 5.04 -22.60
CA LEU A 108 -12.69 4.73 -22.87
C LEU A 108 -12.40 5.04 -24.33
N SER A 109 -11.91 6.24 -24.61
CA SER A 109 -11.33 6.57 -25.91
C SER A 109 -9.83 6.29 -25.87
N PHE A 110 -9.24 6.03 -27.04
CA PHE A 110 -7.84 5.65 -27.16
C PHE A 110 -6.93 6.69 -26.45
N GLY A 111 -6.25 6.29 -25.37
CA GLY A 111 -5.37 7.17 -24.61
C GLY A 111 -6.01 8.00 -23.47
N THR A 112 -7.26 7.76 -23.08
CA THR A 112 -7.87 8.46 -21.94
C THR A 112 -7.64 7.79 -20.59
N SER A 113 -7.37 8.60 -19.57
CA SER A 113 -7.33 8.19 -18.17
C SER A 113 -8.71 7.80 -17.64
N VAL A 114 -8.76 6.81 -16.75
CA VAL A 114 -9.95 6.48 -15.98
C VAL A 114 -9.96 7.32 -14.71
N ASN A 115 -11.06 8.03 -14.44
CA ASN A 115 -11.20 8.87 -13.26
C ASN A 115 -12.03 8.16 -12.18
N TYR A 116 -11.68 8.41 -10.92
CA TYR A 116 -12.36 7.85 -9.76
C TYR A 116 -12.69 8.97 -8.78
N GLU A 117 -13.95 9.05 -8.36
CA GLU A 117 -14.42 9.93 -7.29
C GLU A 117 -14.30 9.19 -5.95
N PRO A 118 -13.55 9.71 -4.97
CA PRO A 118 -13.51 9.13 -3.64
C PRO A 118 -14.82 9.37 -2.89
N VAL A 119 -15.35 8.32 -2.29
CA VAL A 119 -16.58 8.36 -1.48
C VAL A 119 -16.22 7.92 -0.08
N VAL A 120 -16.54 8.77 0.90
CA VAL A 120 -16.28 8.48 2.30
C VAL A 120 -17.55 7.95 2.97
N SER A 121 -17.39 6.88 3.74
CA SER A 121 -18.43 6.33 4.62
C SER A 121 -17.83 6.11 6.01
N PRO A 122 -18.57 6.35 7.10
CA PRO A 122 -19.94 6.84 7.15
C PRO A 122 -20.01 8.36 6.92
N GLU A 123 -21.19 8.87 6.57
CA GLU A 123 -21.40 10.28 6.16
C GLU A 123 -20.96 11.29 7.23
N GLU A 124 -21.14 10.97 8.51
CA GLU A 124 -20.71 11.84 9.61
C GLU A 124 -19.19 12.05 9.68
N LEU A 125 -18.39 11.15 9.10
CA LEU A 125 -16.93 11.26 9.04
C LEU A 125 -16.43 11.68 7.66
N ARG A 126 -17.31 12.12 6.76
CA ARG A 126 -16.97 12.41 5.35
C ARG A 126 -15.88 13.46 5.15
N LEU A 127 -15.73 14.40 6.10
CA LEU A 127 -14.72 15.47 6.04
C LEU A 127 -13.46 15.13 6.84
N THR A 128 -13.46 13.98 7.52
CA THR A 128 -12.37 13.54 8.39
C THR A 128 -11.46 12.62 7.60
N HIS A 129 -10.30 13.13 7.18
CA HIS A 129 -9.28 12.31 6.51
C HIS A 129 -8.59 11.38 7.52
N PRO A 130 -8.19 10.15 7.17
CA PRO A 130 -7.55 9.21 8.11
C PRO A 130 -6.31 9.77 8.81
N ALA A 131 -5.50 10.55 8.10
CA ALA A 131 -4.34 11.24 8.70
C ALA A 131 -4.69 12.18 9.88
N GLU A 132 -5.95 12.58 10.03
CA GLU A 132 -6.41 13.48 11.09
C GLU A 132 -7.06 12.75 12.26
N PHE A 133 -7.28 11.42 12.18
CA PHE A 133 -7.98 10.63 13.20
C PHE A 133 -7.44 10.85 14.61
N SER A 134 -6.12 10.86 14.76
CA SER A 134 -5.45 11.09 16.04
C SER A 134 -5.79 12.46 16.66
N ARG A 135 -5.99 13.49 15.83
CA ARG A 135 -6.28 14.87 16.27
C ARG A 135 -7.75 15.05 16.64
N VAL A 136 -8.64 14.26 16.04
CA VAL A 136 -10.10 14.35 16.28
C VAL A 136 -10.62 13.27 17.24
N GLY A 137 -9.73 12.54 17.92
CA GLY A 137 -10.12 11.55 18.93
C GLY A 137 -10.75 10.28 18.35
N VAL A 138 -10.42 9.93 17.10
CA VAL A 138 -10.81 8.67 16.48
C VAL A 138 -9.70 7.65 16.72
N GLU A 139 -10.03 6.55 17.39
CA GLU A 139 -9.10 5.44 17.63
C GLU A 139 -9.25 4.37 16.54
N VAL A 140 -8.13 3.83 16.05
CA VAL A 140 -8.12 2.83 14.98
C VAL A 140 -7.88 1.42 15.54
N LEU A 141 -8.84 0.52 15.35
CA LEU A 141 -8.80 -0.85 15.85
C LEU A 141 -8.16 -1.83 14.85
N GLU A 142 -8.38 -1.59 13.55
CA GLU A 142 -7.76 -2.29 12.42
C GLU A 142 -7.89 -1.39 11.19
N TRP A 143 -6.97 -1.52 10.24
CA TRP A 143 -7.03 -0.72 9.02
C TRP A 143 -6.29 -1.35 7.85
N GLU A 144 -6.72 -0.95 6.66
CA GLU A 144 -6.17 -1.36 5.38
C GLU A 144 -5.94 -0.14 4.49
N LEU A 145 -4.87 -0.21 3.68
CA LEU A 145 -4.53 0.78 2.67
C LEU A 145 -4.25 0.05 1.36
N HIS A 146 -5.01 0.37 0.31
CA HIS A 146 -4.91 -0.27 -1.00
C HIS A 146 -4.69 0.78 -2.06
N ASN A 147 -3.63 0.61 -2.84
CA ASN A 147 -3.20 1.57 -3.82
C ASN A 147 -2.79 0.83 -5.10
N TYR A 148 -3.68 0.85 -6.09
CA TYR A 148 -3.44 0.32 -7.44
C TYR A 148 -3.35 1.47 -8.44
N LYS A 149 -2.15 1.71 -8.95
CA LYS A 149 -1.85 2.72 -9.98
C LYS A 149 -1.54 2.00 -11.29
N HIS A 150 -2.24 2.34 -12.35
CA HIS A 150 -1.95 1.83 -13.70
C HIS A 150 -1.51 2.96 -14.61
N TYR A 151 -0.58 2.66 -15.50
CA TYR A 151 0.01 3.66 -16.41
C TYR A 151 -0.38 3.29 -17.84
N PHE A 152 -1.36 4.02 -18.40
CA PHE A 152 -1.67 3.90 -19.82
C PHE A 152 -0.55 4.52 -20.65
N SER A 153 -0.07 3.79 -21.66
CA SER A 153 0.80 4.34 -22.70
C SER A 153 0.04 4.37 -24.02
N LEU A 154 0.10 5.50 -24.72
CA LEU A 154 -0.69 5.84 -25.91
C LEU A 154 -0.51 4.88 -27.11
N LEU A 155 0.49 4.01 -27.12
CA LEU A 155 0.88 3.22 -28.31
C LEU A 155 1.32 1.78 -28.00
N VAL A 156 1.31 1.38 -26.74
CA VAL A 156 1.69 0.03 -26.31
C VAL A 156 0.59 -0.43 -25.38
N ALA A 157 0.18 -1.70 -25.46
CA ALA A 157 -0.55 -2.36 -24.40
C ALA A 157 0.37 -2.53 -23.16
N SER A 158 0.90 -1.40 -22.67
CA SER A 158 1.69 -1.35 -21.45
C SER A 158 0.73 -1.72 -20.34
N LYS A 159 1.06 -2.81 -19.67
CA LYS A 159 0.37 -3.25 -18.46
C LYS A 159 1.09 -2.70 -17.24
N ARG A 160 1.88 -1.62 -17.37
CA ARG A 160 2.63 -1.07 -16.25
C ARG A 160 1.65 -0.69 -15.14
N TYR A 161 1.83 -1.31 -13.99
CA TYR A 161 1.14 -0.96 -12.76
C TYR A 161 2.08 -1.02 -11.57
N GLU A 162 1.64 -0.34 -10.51
CA GLU A 162 2.11 -0.50 -9.14
C GLU A 162 0.90 -0.87 -8.27
N SER A 163 1.04 -1.91 -7.45
CA SER A 163 0.03 -2.37 -6.51
C SER A 163 0.65 -2.44 -5.13
N PHE A 164 0.05 -1.73 -4.19
CA PHE A 164 0.42 -1.71 -2.79
C PHE A 164 -0.81 -2.04 -1.96
N ASP A 165 -0.75 -3.11 -1.17
CA ASP A 165 -1.76 -3.45 -0.20
C ASP A 165 -1.11 -3.59 1.17
N LEU A 166 -1.68 -2.92 2.17
CA LEU A 166 -1.29 -3.03 3.57
C LEU A 166 -2.53 -3.36 4.38
N CYS A 167 -2.43 -4.38 5.23
CA CYS A 167 -3.45 -4.74 6.21
C CYS A 167 -2.81 -4.79 7.60
N VAL A 168 -3.43 -4.13 8.57
CA VAL A 168 -2.99 -4.03 9.96
C VAL A 168 -4.15 -4.40 10.86
N GLN A 169 -3.99 -5.49 11.61
CA GLN A 169 -5.06 -6.05 12.44
C GLN A 169 -4.50 -6.56 13.78
N GLN A 170 -5.34 -6.56 14.80
CA GLN A 170 -5.00 -7.14 16.10
C GLN A 170 -4.97 -8.67 15.99
N GLY A 171 -3.82 -9.28 16.26
CA GLY A 171 -3.67 -10.72 16.39
C GLY A 171 -4.12 -11.25 17.76
N GLU A 172 -4.35 -12.57 17.82
CA GLU A 172 -4.91 -13.26 19.00
C GLU A 172 -4.08 -13.08 20.28
N LYS A 173 -2.77 -12.91 20.15
CA LYS A 173 -1.81 -12.81 21.27
C LYS A 173 -1.55 -11.36 21.73
N LYS A 174 -2.47 -10.44 21.46
CA LYS A 174 -2.28 -8.98 21.68
C LYS A 174 -1.06 -8.41 20.94
N GLU A 175 -0.60 -9.11 19.89
CA GLU A 175 0.36 -8.56 18.93
C GLU A 175 -0.41 -7.99 17.75
N THR A 176 0.16 -7.03 17.04
CA THR A 176 -0.41 -6.52 15.80
C THR A 176 0.23 -7.21 14.63
N LEU A 177 -0.60 -7.77 13.76
CA LEU A 177 -0.19 -8.44 12.54
C LEU A 177 -0.25 -7.44 11.38
N ILE A 178 0.82 -7.39 10.60
CA ILE A 178 0.98 -6.52 9.46
C ILE A 178 1.25 -7.39 8.25
N LYS A 179 0.42 -7.27 7.22
CA LYS A 179 0.63 -7.92 5.93
C LYS A 179 0.74 -6.87 4.84
N VAL A 180 1.82 -6.93 4.07
CA VAL A 180 2.09 -6.03 2.95
C VAL A 180 2.23 -6.85 1.68
N ASN A 181 1.51 -6.48 0.63
CA ASN A 181 1.71 -7.00 -0.71
C ASN A 181 2.16 -5.87 -1.62
N LEU A 182 3.26 -6.08 -2.32
CA LEU A 182 3.86 -5.13 -3.26
C LEU A 182 3.94 -5.82 -4.61
N ALA A 183 3.48 -5.17 -5.68
CA ALA A 183 3.72 -5.65 -7.03
C ALA A 183 3.98 -4.49 -7.99
N GLU A 184 5.04 -4.60 -8.79
CA GLU A 184 5.35 -3.63 -9.85
C GLU A 184 5.74 -4.39 -11.11
N SER A 185 5.15 -3.99 -12.24
CA SER A 185 5.36 -4.60 -13.55
C SER A 185 6.16 -3.68 -14.49
N GLU A 186 6.69 -4.24 -15.57
CA GLU A 186 7.49 -3.53 -16.57
C GLU A 186 8.76 -2.86 -16.00
N LEU A 187 9.33 -3.48 -14.97
CA LEU A 187 10.62 -3.08 -14.42
C LEU A 187 11.74 -3.44 -15.40
N GLY A 188 12.56 -2.44 -15.77
CA GLY A 188 13.72 -2.65 -16.65
C GLY A 188 14.87 -3.44 -16.02
N GLU A 189 14.83 -3.61 -14.69
CA GLU A 189 15.84 -4.30 -13.90
C GLU A 189 15.18 -5.00 -12.70
N ARG A 190 15.89 -5.94 -12.09
CA ARG A 190 15.43 -6.59 -10.84
C ARG A 190 15.69 -5.64 -9.68
N ARG A 191 14.67 -4.89 -9.29
CA ARG A 191 14.69 -3.99 -8.13
C ARG A 191 13.51 -4.25 -7.22
N VAL A 192 13.54 -3.65 -6.03
CA VAL A 192 12.40 -3.70 -5.10
C VAL A 192 11.16 -3.05 -5.74
N PRO A 193 9.99 -3.72 -5.73
CA PRO A 193 8.77 -3.14 -6.27
C PRO A 193 8.23 -2.03 -5.36
N CYS A 194 7.47 -1.08 -5.92
CA CYS A 194 6.73 -0.07 -5.16
C CYS A 194 7.63 0.74 -4.21
N SER A 195 8.82 1.12 -4.69
CA SER A 195 9.91 1.67 -3.87
C SER A 195 9.53 2.86 -2.99
N TRP A 196 8.60 3.71 -3.44
CA TRP A 196 8.10 4.85 -2.66
C TRP A 196 7.41 4.42 -1.36
N TYR A 197 6.60 3.36 -1.41
CA TYR A 197 5.89 2.81 -0.25
C TYR A 197 6.84 2.02 0.64
N LEU A 198 7.69 1.18 0.05
CA LEU A 198 8.64 0.37 0.79
C LEU A 198 9.63 1.24 1.58
N ARG A 199 10.07 2.38 1.03
CA ARG A 199 10.93 3.34 1.74
C ARG A 199 10.24 3.92 2.98
N ARG A 200 8.95 4.27 2.88
CA ARG A 200 8.17 4.80 4.02
C ARG A 200 7.96 3.75 5.10
N LEU A 201 7.62 2.53 4.71
CA LEU A 201 7.59 1.40 5.65
C LEU A 201 8.97 1.18 6.30
N SER A 202 10.06 1.32 5.54
CA SER A 202 11.43 1.14 6.05
C SER A 202 11.88 2.21 7.05
N VAL A 203 11.25 3.38 7.07
CA VAL A 203 11.47 4.39 8.13
C VAL A 203 10.99 3.88 9.48
N VAL A 204 9.90 3.11 9.48
CA VAL A 204 9.30 2.53 10.69
C VAL A 204 9.94 1.19 11.01
N PHE A 205 10.02 0.30 10.02
CA PHE A 205 10.55 -1.06 10.12
C PHE A 205 11.96 -1.11 9.54
N GLY A 206 12.96 -0.94 10.42
CA GLY A 206 14.36 -0.92 10.02
C GLY A 206 14.77 -2.15 9.20
N GLY A 207 15.62 -1.95 8.19
CA GLY A 207 16.19 -3.04 7.38
C GLY A 207 15.24 -3.67 6.34
N LEU A 208 13.96 -3.26 6.28
CA LEU A 208 12.96 -3.87 5.42
C LEU A 208 13.33 -3.84 3.92
N GLU A 209 13.70 -2.69 3.37
CA GLU A 209 14.12 -2.60 1.96
C GLU A 209 15.31 -3.51 1.63
N ARG A 210 16.27 -3.65 2.57
CA ARG A 210 17.46 -4.49 2.38
C ARG A 210 17.10 -5.97 2.35
N GLU A 211 16.19 -6.41 3.21
CA GLU A 211 15.72 -7.79 3.24
C GLU A 211 14.93 -8.15 1.98
N VAL A 212 14.04 -7.27 1.52
CA VAL A 212 13.32 -7.47 0.25
C VAL A 212 14.30 -7.59 -0.91
N ARG A 213 15.32 -6.73 -0.98
CA ARG A 213 16.36 -6.80 -2.01
C ARG A 213 17.09 -8.15 -1.96
N ARG A 214 17.53 -8.59 -0.78
CA ARG A 214 18.22 -9.87 -0.59
C ARG A 214 17.36 -11.06 -1.05
N GLU A 215 16.06 -11.07 -0.75
CA GLU A 215 15.19 -12.18 -1.13
C GLU A 215 14.96 -12.25 -2.66
N ILE A 216 14.88 -11.10 -3.32
CA ILE A 216 14.81 -11.02 -4.79
C ILE A 216 16.10 -11.58 -5.42
N GLU A 217 17.26 -11.22 -4.86
CA GLU A 217 18.57 -11.70 -5.32
C GLU A 217 18.74 -13.21 -5.07
N PHE A 218 18.36 -13.73 -3.90
CA PHE A 218 18.48 -15.16 -3.59
C PHE A 218 17.64 -16.04 -4.54
N ARG A 219 16.42 -15.62 -4.88
CA ARG A 219 15.55 -16.36 -5.81
C ARG A 219 16.10 -16.39 -7.25
N GLU A 220 17.03 -15.50 -7.59
CA GLU A 220 17.77 -15.56 -8.85
C GLU A 220 18.78 -16.71 -8.87
N GLU A 221 19.55 -16.87 -7.79
CA GLU A 221 20.61 -17.88 -7.70
C GLU A 221 20.03 -19.30 -7.75
N GLY A 222 18.94 -19.55 -7.03
CA GLY A 222 18.24 -20.84 -7.06
C GLY A 222 17.58 -21.20 -8.42
N LYS A 223 17.46 -20.25 -9.36
CA LYS A 223 17.06 -20.50 -10.75
C LYS A 223 18.24 -20.73 -11.70
N LYS A 224 19.46 -20.34 -11.34
CA LYS A 224 20.68 -20.59 -12.13
C LYS A 224 21.29 -21.97 -11.87
N GLU A 225 20.98 -22.58 -10.72
CA GLU A 225 21.46 -23.92 -10.32
C GLU A 225 20.54 -25.08 -10.77
N ARG A 226 19.51 -24.82 -11.57
CA ARG A 226 18.62 -25.84 -12.18
C ARG A 226 18.63 -25.72 -13.69
#